data_AF-A0A7S3WAA6-F1
#
_entry.id   AF-A0A7S3WAA6-F1
#
_cell.length_a   1.000
_cell.length_b   1.000
_cell.length_c   1.000
_cell.angle_alpha   90.00
_cell.angle_beta   90.00
_cell.angle_gamma   90.00
#
_symmetry.space_group_name_H-M   'P 1'
#
loop_
_entity.id
_entity.type
_entity.pdbx_description
1 polymer ?
#
loop_
_entity_poly.entity_id
_entity_poly.type
_entity_poly.pdbx_seq_one_letter_code
_entity_poly.pdbx_strand_id
1 'polypeptide(L)'
;VPSGTYYVVSNWNGWSPETMTLEGQTYSYEVQLQRKGGEFQIVRNCDWGQVICPSKPFADASMLGFGPDEGLAARGFNWYLDGKPGDWFRITLVKDTTSEFGIDNFEVKRVGWERLRSEPLTKAQMAAARIPRFGVVGTWSGFASQSEIKYEGQEPVTK
;
A
#
# COMPACT_ATOMS: atom_id res chain seq x y z
N VAL A 1 -6.80 -13.20 19.77
CA VAL A 1 -7.07 -11.98 18.98
C VAL A 1 -7.96 -12.37 17.80
N PRO A 2 -9.03 -11.62 17.46
CA PRO A 2 -9.87 -11.96 16.30
C PRO A 2 -9.03 -11.97 15.01
N SER A 3 -9.31 -12.92 14.12
CA SER A 3 -8.77 -12.92 12.76
C SER A 3 -9.17 -11.59 12.08
N GLY A 4 -8.17 -10.81 11.70
CA GLY A 4 -8.38 -9.55 10.98
C GLY A 4 -7.94 -9.71 9.54
N THR A 5 -8.63 -9.06 8.62
CA THR A 5 -8.18 -8.93 7.24
C THR A 5 -7.22 -7.76 7.12
N TYR A 6 -6.25 -7.87 6.22
CA TYR A 6 -5.26 -6.82 5.95
C TYR A 6 -5.40 -6.34 4.52
N TYR A 7 -5.17 -5.05 4.32
CA TYR A 7 -5.32 -4.38 3.04
C TYR A 7 -4.11 -3.50 2.78
N VAL A 8 -3.63 -3.46 1.54
CA VAL A 8 -2.66 -2.49 1.07
C VAL A 8 -3.39 -1.23 0.62
N VAL A 9 -2.92 -0.07 1.07
CA VAL A 9 -3.32 1.24 0.55
C VAL A 9 -2.08 1.91 -0.01
N SER A 10 -2.19 2.58 -1.16
CA SER A 10 -1.01 3.07 -1.86
C SER A 10 -1.26 4.30 -2.70
N ASN A 11 -0.18 4.96 -3.09
CA ASN A 11 -0.29 6.08 -4.04
C ASN A 11 -0.73 5.63 -5.45
N TRP A 12 -0.46 4.38 -5.86
CA TRP A 12 -0.84 3.88 -7.18
C TRP A 12 -2.33 3.53 -7.30
N ASN A 13 -3.00 3.25 -6.19
CA ASN A 13 -4.43 2.98 -6.14
C ASN A 13 -5.28 4.10 -5.52
N GLY A 14 -4.70 5.29 -5.35
CA GLY A 14 -5.40 6.44 -4.77
C GLY A 14 -5.73 6.26 -3.29
N TRP A 15 -4.91 5.48 -2.57
CA TRP A 15 -5.08 5.12 -1.17
C TRP A 15 -6.38 4.36 -0.92
N SER A 16 -6.80 3.54 -1.88
CA SER A 16 -7.97 2.65 -1.73
C SER A 16 -7.54 1.30 -1.15
N PRO A 17 -8.25 0.72 -0.17
CA PRO A 17 -7.86 -0.57 0.40
C PRO A 17 -7.98 -1.71 -0.61
N GLU A 18 -6.88 -2.44 -0.82
CA GLU A 18 -6.86 -3.67 -1.62
C GLU A 18 -6.48 -4.87 -0.75
N THR A 19 -7.32 -5.91 -0.77
CA THR A 19 -7.20 -7.06 0.14
C THR A 19 -5.91 -7.84 -0.06
N MET A 20 -5.22 -8.18 1.03
CA MET A 20 -4.12 -9.14 1.05
C MET A 20 -4.64 -10.57 1.17
N THR A 21 -4.00 -11.50 0.46
CA THR A 21 -4.29 -12.94 0.53
C THR A 21 -3.52 -13.58 1.67
N LEU A 22 -4.20 -14.36 2.52
CA LEU A 22 -3.57 -15.12 3.59
C LEU A 22 -3.08 -16.49 3.07
N GLU A 23 -1.78 -16.74 3.16
CA GLU A 23 -1.14 -18.02 2.85
C GLU A 23 -0.39 -18.52 4.10
N GLY A 24 -0.95 -19.53 4.78
CA GLY A 24 -0.41 -20.02 6.04
C GLY A 24 -0.47 -18.95 7.15
N GLN A 25 0.68 -18.37 7.51
CA GLN A 25 0.80 -17.29 8.49
C GLN A 25 1.20 -15.94 7.88
N THR A 26 1.32 -15.87 6.55
CA THR A 26 1.79 -14.70 5.82
C THR A 26 0.66 -14.11 5.00
N TYR A 27 0.40 -12.82 5.18
CA TYR A 27 -0.46 -12.07 4.26
C TYR A 27 0.39 -11.58 3.11
N SER A 28 -0.09 -11.70 1.87
CA SER A 28 0.65 -11.22 0.70
C SER A 28 -0.24 -10.46 -0.28
N TYR A 29 0.38 -9.56 -1.03
CA TYR A 29 -0.25 -8.81 -2.10
C TYR A 29 0.77 -8.57 -3.21
N GLU A 30 0.41 -8.89 -4.45
CA GLU A 30 1.26 -8.65 -5.62
C GLU A 30 0.83 -7.39 -6.36
N VAL A 31 1.80 -6.59 -6.77
CA VAL A 31 1.57 -5.36 -7.54
C VAL A 31 2.56 -5.24 -8.69
N GLN A 32 2.05 -4.87 -9.86
CA GLN A 32 2.86 -4.39 -10.97
C GLN A 32 2.94 -2.86 -10.93
N LEU A 33 4.15 -2.31 -10.81
CA LEU A 33 4.32 -0.87 -10.84
C LEU A 33 4.02 -0.33 -12.24
N GLN A 34 3.04 0.58 -12.33
CA GLN A 34 2.73 1.27 -13.59
C GLN A 34 3.54 2.55 -13.78
N ARG A 35 4.10 3.09 -12.68
CA ARG A 35 4.94 4.29 -12.64
C ARG A 35 6.23 3.98 -11.89
N LYS A 36 7.19 4.90 -11.93
CA LYS A 36 8.42 4.74 -11.16
C LYS A 36 8.11 4.89 -9.67
N GLY A 37 8.59 3.93 -8.89
CA GLY A 37 8.41 3.90 -7.44
C GLY A 37 6.97 3.66 -7.01
N GLY A 38 6.79 3.48 -5.71
CA GLY A 38 5.47 3.36 -5.11
C GLY A 38 5.54 3.53 -3.60
N GLU A 39 4.51 4.13 -3.02
CA GLU A 39 4.37 4.27 -1.56
C GLU A 39 3.15 3.52 -1.09
N PHE A 40 3.26 2.85 0.06
CA PHE A 40 2.14 2.13 0.64
C PHE A 40 2.16 2.09 2.17
N GLN A 41 0.99 1.77 2.71
CA GLN A 41 0.74 1.39 4.09
C GLN A 41 -0.15 0.15 4.12
N ILE A 42 -0.33 -0.44 5.30
CA ILE A 42 -1.23 -1.56 5.51
C ILE A 42 -2.34 -1.13 6.46
N VAL A 43 -3.58 -1.49 6.17
CA VAL A 43 -4.73 -1.17 7.00
C VAL A 43 -5.40 -2.47 7.45
N ARG A 44 -5.75 -2.57 8.72
CA ARG A 44 -6.47 -3.73 9.25
C ARG A 44 -7.98 -3.50 9.17
N ASN A 45 -8.74 -4.51 8.75
CA ASN A 45 -10.21 -4.50 8.70
C ASN A 45 -10.83 -3.35 7.89
N CYS A 46 -10.12 -2.80 6.89
CA CYS A 46 -10.51 -1.57 6.17
C CYS A 46 -10.75 -0.37 7.10
N ASP A 47 -10.15 -0.35 8.28
CA ASP A 47 -10.33 0.69 9.29
C ASP A 47 -9.10 1.59 9.37
N TRP A 48 -9.26 2.86 8.97
CA TRP A 48 -8.19 3.87 9.03
C TRP A 48 -7.80 4.29 10.45
N GLY A 49 -8.53 3.85 11.48
CA GLY A 49 -8.06 3.87 12.87
C GLY A 49 -7.08 2.73 13.19
N GLN A 50 -6.82 1.84 12.23
CA GLN A 50 -5.97 0.66 12.38
C GLN A 50 -4.92 0.59 11.26
N VAL A 51 -4.20 1.68 11.06
CA VAL A 51 -3.10 1.76 10.09
C VAL A 51 -1.84 1.15 10.69
N ILE A 52 -1.14 0.37 9.89
CA ILE A 52 0.19 -0.16 10.15
C ILE A 52 1.14 0.55 9.20
N CYS A 53 2.11 1.26 9.75
CA CYS A 53 3.06 2.09 9.02
C CYS A 53 4.48 1.98 9.62
N PRO A 54 5.53 2.39 8.89
CA PRO A 54 6.85 2.57 9.47
C PRO A 54 6.89 3.74 10.46
N SER A 55 8.03 3.93 11.13
CA SER A 55 8.28 5.08 12.01
C SER A 55 8.88 6.29 11.29
N LYS A 56 9.11 6.20 9.97
CA LYS A 56 9.69 7.27 9.16
C LYS A 56 9.11 7.24 7.73
N PRO A 57 9.07 8.39 7.02
CA PRO A 57 8.71 8.43 5.60
C PRO A 57 9.74 7.68 4.74
N PHE A 58 9.31 7.15 3.60
CA PHE A 58 10.14 6.43 2.63
C PHE A 58 10.93 5.27 3.25
N ALA A 59 10.31 4.51 4.16
CA ALA A 59 11.00 3.42 4.83
C ALA A 59 11.22 2.22 3.91
N ASP A 60 12.35 1.54 4.10
CA ASP A 60 12.67 0.27 3.44
C ASP A 60 12.17 -0.94 4.27
N ALA A 61 12.40 -2.14 3.75
CA ALA A 61 11.92 -3.40 4.35
C ALA A 61 12.59 -3.78 5.67
N SER A 62 13.66 -3.09 6.09
CA SER A 62 14.26 -3.27 7.42
C SER A 62 13.39 -2.66 8.53
N MET A 63 12.44 -1.79 8.18
CA MET A 63 11.60 -1.11 9.15
C MET A 63 10.35 -1.91 9.50
N LEU A 64 10.20 -2.21 10.80
CA LEU A 64 8.99 -2.84 11.34
C LEU A 64 7.74 -1.98 11.10
N GLY A 65 6.59 -2.66 11.05
CA GLY A 65 5.27 -2.03 11.10
C GLY A 65 4.87 -1.71 12.54
N PHE A 66 4.66 -0.43 12.80
CA PHE A 66 4.09 0.10 14.03
C PHE A 66 2.57 0.26 13.89
N GLY A 67 1.88 0.41 15.02
CA GLY A 67 0.42 0.49 15.08
C GLY A 67 -0.29 -0.81 15.54
N PRO A 68 -1.63 -0.82 15.53
CA PRO A 68 -2.52 0.12 14.86
C PRO A 68 -2.43 1.56 15.41
N ASP A 69 -2.08 2.51 14.55
CA ASP A 69 -2.10 3.94 14.86
C ASP A 69 -3.31 4.60 14.19
N GLU A 70 -3.83 5.66 14.82
CA GLU A 70 -4.90 6.46 14.24
C GLU A 70 -4.41 7.16 12.96
N GLY A 71 -5.23 7.15 11.91
CA GLY A 71 -4.84 7.58 10.57
C GLY A 71 -4.22 8.98 10.47
N LEU A 72 -4.41 9.89 11.44
CA LEU A 72 -3.71 11.17 11.49
C LEU A 72 -2.22 11.03 11.86
N ALA A 73 -1.89 10.16 12.82
CA ALA A 73 -0.53 9.92 13.28
C ALA A 73 0.31 9.14 12.26
N ALA A 74 -0.35 8.30 11.46
CA ALA A 74 0.30 7.52 10.40
C ALA A 74 0.55 8.32 9.10
N ARG A 75 0.05 9.57 8.98
CA ARG A 75 0.17 10.34 7.72
C ARG A 75 1.62 10.61 7.34
N GLY A 76 1.95 10.25 6.10
CA GLY A 76 3.28 10.49 5.53
C GLY A 76 4.32 9.44 5.92
N PHE A 77 3.98 8.50 6.81
CA PHE A 77 4.87 7.37 7.12
C PHE A 77 4.54 6.20 6.21
N ASN A 78 5.21 6.15 5.07
CA ASN A 78 4.98 5.14 4.05
C ASN A 78 6.23 4.29 3.84
N TRP A 79 6.02 3.00 3.57
CA TRP A 79 7.07 2.20 2.96
C TRP A 79 7.21 2.55 1.49
N TYR A 80 8.41 2.39 0.95
CA TYR A 80 8.73 2.75 -0.42
C TYR A 80 9.21 1.54 -1.23
N LEU A 81 8.49 1.26 -2.32
CA LEU A 81 8.91 0.31 -3.35
C LEU A 81 9.81 1.04 -4.35
N ASP A 82 11.12 0.78 -4.30
CA ASP A 82 12.03 1.31 -5.32
C ASP A 82 12.06 0.39 -6.55
N GLY A 83 11.23 0.72 -7.53
CA GLY A 83 11.10 -0.06 -8.76
C GLY A 83 10.79 0.79 -9.99
N LYS A 84 10.85 0.15 -11.16
CA LYS A 84 10.57 0.77 -12.45
C LYS A 84 9.21 0.30 -12.99
N PRO A 85 8.60 1.05 -13.92
CA PRO A 85 7.39 0.59 -14.60
C PRO A 85 7.57 -0.81 -15.20
N GLY A 86 6.65 -1.72 -14.90
CA GLY A 86 6.69 -3.13 -15.31
C GLY A 86 7.25 -4.09 -14.26
N ASP A 87 7.94 -3.60 -13.23
CA ASP A 87 8.40 -4.45 -12.13
C ASP A 87 7.22 -4.93 -11.28
N TRP A 88 7.24 -6.22 -10.95
CA TRP A 88 6.31 -6.86 -10.04
C TRP A 88 6.95 -6.99 -8.66
N PHE A 89 6.20 -6.59 -7.63
CA PHE A 89 6.57 -6.75 -6.23
C PHE A 89 5.57 -7.62 -5.49
N ARG A 90 6.05 -8.43 -4.57
CA ARG A 90 5.23 -9.11 -3.57
C ARG A 90 5.43 -8.44 -2.23
N ILE A 91 4.40 -7.78 -1.72
CA ILE A 91 4.36 -7.23 -0.37
C ILE A 91 3.91 -8.35 0.56
N THR A 92 4.59 -8.50 1.70
CA THR A 92 4.29 -9.50 2.72
C THR A 92 4.13 -8.85 4.08
N LEU A 93 3.20 -9.41 4.87
CA LEU A 93 3.02 -9.08 6.27
C LEU A 93 3.01 -10.39 7.07
N VAL A 94 3.89 -10.47 8.07
CA VAL A 94 3.96 -11.56 9.02
C VAL A 94 3.75 -11.00 10.43
N LYS A 95 2.90 -11.67 11.21
CA LYS A 95 2.80 -11.44 12.65
C LYS A 95 3.91 -12.25 13.31
N ASP A 96 4.78 -11.58 14.02
CA ASP A 96 5.94 -12.19 14.66
C ASP A 96 6.03 -11.72 16.12
N THR A 97 6.89 -12.35 16.90
CA THR A 97 7.17 -11.97 18.28
C THR A 97 8.66 -11.75 18.48
N THR A 98 9.05 -10.69 19.18
CA THR A 98 10.46 -10.39 19.50
C THR A 98 10.65 -10.19 21.00
N SER A 99 11.87 -10.42 21.48
CA SER A 99 12.32 -10.07 22.84
C SER A 99 13.29 -8.88 22.84
N GLU A 100 13.53 -8.24 21.69
CA GLU A 100 14.50 -7.15 21.50
C GLU A 100 14.24 -5.91 22.38
N PHE A 101 13.01 -5.74 22.86
CA PHE A 101 12.63 -4.61 23.73
C PHE A 101 12.69 -4.94 25.23
N GLY A 102 13.33 -6.05 25.62
CA GLY A 102 13.35 -6.50 27.01
C GLY A 102 11.98 -6.99 27.52
N ILE A 103 11.05 -7.25 26.59
CA ILE A 103 9.72 -7.80 26.84
C ILE A 103 9.64 -9.11 26.07
N ASP A 104 9.49 -10.23 26.79
CA ASP A 104 9.35 -11.53 26.15
C ASP A 104 8.08 -11.59 25.31
N ASN A 105 8.19 -12.17 24.11
CA ASN A 105 7.09 -12.40 23.17
C ASN A 105 6.32 -11.11 22.78
N PHE A 106 7.00 -9.98 22.63
CA PHE A 106 6.38 -8.74 22.18
C PHE A 106 5.92 -8.86 20.72
N GLU A 107 4.63 -8.69 20.45
CA GLU A 107 4.05 -8.81 19.11
C GLU A 107 4.54 -7.68 18.18
N VAL A 108 5.18 -8.06 17.08
CA VAL A 108 5.62 -7.15 16.01
C VAL A 108 5.01 -7.54 14.67
N LYS A 109 4.91 -6.57 13.78
CA LYS A 109 4.45 -6.76 12.41
C LYS A 109 5.65 -6.59 11.49
N ARG A 110 6.11 -7.67 10.88
CA ARG A 110 7.17 -7.62 9.89
C ARG A 110 6.55 -7.41 8.52
N VAL A 111 6.86 -6.28 7.92
CA VAL A 111 6.45 -5.94 6.55
C VAL A 111 7.67 -6.06 5.67
N GLY A 112 7.56 -6.88 4.63
CA GLY A 112 8.63 -7.09 3.66
C GLY A 112 8.10 -6.92 2.26
N TRP A 113 9.00 -6.72 1.31
CA TRP A 113 8.66 -6.86 -0.10
C TRP A 113 9.86 -7.32 -0.89
N GLU A 114 9.58 -8.08 -1.93
CA GLU A 114 10.59 -8.55 -2.87
C GLU A 114 10.12 -8.29 -4.29
N ARG A 115 11.09 -8.02 -5.18
CA ARG A 115 10.82 -7.94 -6.61
C ARG A 115 10.75 -9.35 -7.17
N LEU A 116 9.60 -9.72 -7.72
CA LEU A 116 9.37 -11.05 -8.28
C LEU A 116 9.91 -11.18 -9.71
N ARG A 117 9.50 -10.26 -10.58
CA ARG A 117 9.75 -10.30 -12.02
C ARG A 117 9.62 -8.91 -12.65
N SER A 118 9.92 -8.81 -13.93
CA SER A 118 9.71 -7.60 -14.73
C SER A 118 9.00 -7.98 -16.02
N GLU A 119 7.84 -7.39 -16.24
CA GLU A 119 7.02 -7.63 -17.42
C GLU A 119 6.68 -6.30 -18.08
N PRO A 120 6.84 -6.16 -19.41
CA PRO A 120 6.48 -4.94 -20.11
C PRO A 120 5.01 -4.58 -19.86
N LEU A 121 4.76 -3.30 -19.58
CA LEU A 121 3.40 -2.79 -19.47
C LEU A 121 2.68 -2.94 -20.82
N THR A 122 1.42 -3.34 -20.76
CA THR A 122 0.53 -3.33 -21.93
C THR A 122 0.35 -1.92 -22.47
N LYS A 123 -0.05 -1.78 -23.74
CA LYS A 123 -0.34 -0.46 -24.34
C LYS A 123 -1.37 0.33 -23.52
N ALA A 124 -2.39 -0.35 -22.98
CA ALA A 124 -3.42 0.26 -22.13
C ALA A 124 -2.83 0.77 -20.80
N GLN A 125 -2.00 -0.03 -20.12
CA GLN A 125 -1.34 0.39 -18.88
C GLN A 125 -0.36 1.55 -19.10
N MET A 126 0.40 1.53 -20.19
CA MET A 126 1.28 2.65 -20.55
C MET A 126 0.50 3.94 -20.83
N ALA A 127 -0.65 3.84 -21.51
CA ALA A 127 -1.53 4.98 -21.74
C ALA A 127 -2.09 5.53 -20.42
N ALA A 128 -2.63 4.66 -19.55
CA ALA A 128 -3.14 5.04 -18.24
C ALA A 128 -2.07 5.67 -17.33
N ALA A 129 -0.83 5.16 -17.36
CA ALA A 129 0.27 5.70 -16.58
C ALA A 129 0.64 7.14 -16.99
N ARG A 130 0.38 7.55 -18.24
CA ARG A 130 0.62 8.91 -18.74
C ARG A 130 -0.49 9.89 -18.41
N ILE A 131 -1.69 9.40 -18.10
CA ILE A 131 -2.83 10.25 -17.77
C ILE A 131 -2.68 10.73 -16.31
N PRO A 132 -2.64 12.04 -16.05
CA PRO A 132 -2.72 12.55 -14.68
C PRO A 132 -4.01 12.06 -14.02
N ARG A 133 -3.89 11.45 -12.84
CA ARG A 133 -5.05 11.09 -12.02
C ARG A 133 -5.27 12.20 -11.02
N PHE A 134 -6.48 12.74 -11.00
CA PHE A 134 -6.89 13.75 -10.03
C PHE A 134 -7.79 13.09 -9.00
N GLY A 135 -7.47 13.29 -7.74
CA GLY A 135 -8.29 12.83 -6.61
C GLY A 135 -8.61 14.02 -5.71
N VAL A 136 -9.81 14.03 -5.15
CA VAL A 136 -10.15 14.97 -4.07
C VAL A 136 -10.19 14.20 -2.76
N VAL A 137 -9.59 14.79 -1.74
CA VAL A 137 -9.63 14.32 -0.36
C VAL A 137 -10.32 15.40 0.46
N GLY A 138 -11.27 15.02 1.29
CA GLY A 138 -11.99 15.97 2.12
C GLY A 138 -12.67 15.32 3.31
N THR A 139 -13.43 16.12 4.05
CA THR A 139 -14.16 15.68 5.25
C THR A 139 -15.13 14.54 4.94
N TRP A 140 -15.73 14.50 3.74
CA TRP A 140 -16.65 13.43 3.33
C TRP A 140 -15.97 12.07 3.14
N SER A 141 -14.64 12.03 2.92
CA SER A 141 -13.85 10.80 2.87
C SER A 141 -13.07 10.56 4.17
N GLY A 142 -13.36 11.31 5.25
CA GLY A 142 -12.60 11.26 6.50
C GLY A 142 -11.13 11.64 6.32
N PHE A 143 -10.80 12.34 5.24
CA PHE A 143 -9.42 12.55 4.77
C PHE A 143 -8.59 11.26 4.62
N ALA A 144 -9.27 10.14 4.39
CA ALA A 144 -8.67 8.82 4.48
C ALA A 144 -8.41 8.20 3.10
N SER A 145 -9.28 8.45 2.12
CA SER A 145 -9.11 7.99 0.75
C SER A 145 -9.32 9.10 -0.26
N GLN A 146 -8.69 8.95 -1.43
CA GLN A 146 -8.91 9.84 -2.57
C GLN A 146 -10.15 9.38 -3.34
N SER A 147 -11.10 10.30 -3.53
CA SER A 147 -12.17 10.11 -4.51
C SER A 147 -11.63 10.52 -5.89
N GLU A 148 -11.49 9.55 -6.79
CA GLU A 148 -11.00 9.83 -8.15
C GLU A 148 -12.02 10.68 -8.93
N ILE A 149 -11.54 11.80 -9.47
CA ILE A 149 -12.31 12.63 -10.39
C ILE A 149 -12.14 12.04 -11.79
N LYS A 150 -13.25 11.55 -12.35
CA LYS A 150 -13.29 11.16 -13.76
C LYS A 150 -13.62 12.39 -14.59
N TYR A 151 -12.76 12.73 -15.55
CA TYR A 151 -13.05 13.80 -16.50
C TYR A 151 -14.05 13.30 -17.54
N GLU A 152 -15.25 13.86 -17.59
CA GLU A 152 -16.33 13.44 -18.52
C GLU A 152 -16.10 13.85 -19.99
N GLY A 153 -14.97 14.49 -20.33
CA GLY A 153 -14.77 15.15 -21.63
C GLY A 153 -13.76 14.52 -22.60
N GLN A 154 -13.59 13.20 -22.64
CA GLN A 154 -12.88 12.54 -23.76
C GLN A 154 -13.72 11.42 -24.36
N GLU A 155 -14.54 11.75 -25.35
CA GLU A 155 -14.84 10.78 -26.40
C GLU A 155 -13.51 10.41 -27.09
N PRO A 156 -13.24 9.12 -27.37
CA PRO A 156 -12.07 8.75 -28.15
C PRO A 156 -12.18 9.42 -29.52
N VAL A 157 -11.22 10.28 -29.86
CA VAL A 157 -11.07 10.77 -31.23
C VAL A 157 -10.66 9.58 -32.08
N THR A 158 -11.63 8.91 -32.67
CA THR A 158 -11.44 7.96 -33.75
C THR A 158 -10.94 8.74 -34.95
N LYS A 159 -9.65 8.61 -35.29
CA LYS A 159 -9.12 8.86 -36.62
C LYS A 159 -8.15 7.76 -36.99
#